data_AF-A0A6N7Y1P0-F1
#
_entry.id   AF-A0A6N7Y1P0-F1
#
_cell.length_a   1.000
_cell.length_b   1.000
_cell.length_c   1.000
_cell.angle_alpha   90.00
_cell.angle_beta   90.00
_cell.angle_gamma   90.00
#
_symmetry.space_group_name_H-M   'P 1'
#
loop_
_entity.id
_entity.type
_entity.pdbx_description
1 polymer ?
#
loop_
_entity_poly.entity_id
_entity_poly.type
_entity_poly.pdbx_seq_one_letter_code
_entity_poly.pdbx_strand_id
1 'polypeptide(L)'
;MKKVILTGDRPTGRLHVGHYVGSLSERVRLQNSGDYDEIYIMIADAQALTDNAEHPEKVRQNIIQVALDYLACGIDPEKSTIFIQSMVPELTELTFYYMNLVTVARVQRNPTVKSEIKMRNFEASIPVGFFCYPISQAADITAFRATTVPVGEDQMPMIEQCKEIVHKFNSVYGETLTDPQIVLPSNKACLRLPGIDGKAKMSKSLGNCIYLSDEADVVKKKVMSMFTDPNHLRVEDPGQVEGNPVFIYLDAFCKDEYFAEFLPGYQNLDELKEHYQRGGLGDVKVKKFLNKVLEAELGPIRERRKMWEQRIPDVYDILHEGSKVAEKKAAETLNDVREAMKINYFDGDFALN
;
A
#
# COMPACT_ATOMS: atom_id res chain seq x y z
N MET A 1 1.81 -10.00 24.37
CA MET A 1 2.56 -10.14 23.10
C MET A 1 2.72 -8.74 22.53
N LYS A 2 3.91 -8.38 22.06
CA LYS A 2 4.11 -7.09 21.37
C LYS A 2 3.21 -7.03 20.14
N LYS A 3 2.65 -5.85 19.85
CA LYS A 3 1.87 -5.59 18.64
C LYS A 3 2.78 -4.93 17.61
N VAL A 4 2.99 -5.63 16.50
CA VAL A 4 3.93 -5.23 15.45
C VAL A 4 3.21 -5.10 14.12
N ILE A 5 3.41 -3.96 13.46
CA ILE A 5 2.93 -3.73 12.09
C ILE A 5 4.05 -3.98 11.09
N LEU A 6 3.73 -4.72 10.02
CA LEU A 6 4.46 -4.63 8.76
C LEU A 6 3.49 -4.25 7.62
N THR A 7 3.87 -3.25 6.84
CA THR A 7 3.19 -2.86 5.60
C THR A 7 4.23 -2.31 4.63
N GLY A 8 3.87 -2.07 3.37
CA GLY A 8 4.81 -1.51 2.42
C GLY A 8 4.25 -1.43 1.01
N ASP A 9 5.09 -0.96 0.09
CA ASP A 9 4.77 -0.82 -1.32
C ASP A 9 5.98 -1.18 -2.18
N ARG A 10 5.71 -1.75 -3.35
CA ARG A 10 6.72 -1.95 -4.39
C ARG A 10 7.06 -0.59 -5.01
N PRO A 11 8.36 -0.19 -5.13
CA PRO A 11 8.75 1.07 -5.75
C PRO A 11 8.57 1.07 -7.27
N THR A 12 7.33 1.28 -7.70
CA THR A 12 6.92 1.32 -9.12
C THR A 12 6.65 2.74 -9.61
N GLY A 13 7.07 3.75 -8.85
CA GLY A 13 6.91 5.18 -9.15
C GLY A 13 6.12 5.94 -8.09
N ARG A 14 5.95 7.25 -8.32
CA ARG A 14 5.19 8.16 -7.46
C ARG A 14 3.83 7.59 -7.04
N LEU A 15 3.47 7.75 -5.79
CA LEU A 15 2.19 7.34 -5.25
C LEU A 15 1.09 8.34 -5.63
N HIS A 16 -0.15 7.88 -5.52
CA HIS A 16 -1.33 8.61 -5.98
C HIS A 16 -2.43 8.55 -4.94
N VAL A 17 -3.48 9.36 -5.11
CA VAL A 17 -4.61 9.48 -4.17
C VAL A 17 -5.22 8.14 -3.76
N GLY A 18 -5.27 7.16 -4.67
CA GLY A 18 -5.70 5.80 -4.35
C GLY A 18 -4.82 5.09 -3.29
N HIS A 19 -3.50 5.27 -3.31
CA HIS A 19 -2.61 4.76 -2.24
C HIS A 19 -2.84 5.52 -0.93
N TYR A 20 -3.11 6.83 -1.01
CA TYR A 20 -3.31 7.64 0.19
C TYR A 20 -4.55 7.22 0.98
N VAL A 21 -5.70 7.11 0.32
CA VAL A 21 -6.93 6.66 1.00
C VAL A 21 -6.92 5.16 1.28
N GLY A 22 -6.30 4.36 0.41
CA GLY A 22 -6.27 2.91 0.55
C GLY A 22 -5.31 2.39 1.61
N SER A 23 -4.23 3.12 1.92
CA SER A 23 -3.24 2.65 2.90
C SER A 23 -2.52 3.77 3.67
N LEU A 24 -2.01 4.82 3.02
CA LEU A 24 -1.07 5.74 3.69
C LEU A 24 -1.71 6.54 4.83
N SER A 25 -2.94 7.03 4.65
CA SER A 25 -3.67 7.75 5.70
C SER A 25 -3.90 6.87 6.94
N GLU A 26 -4.23 5.59 6.73
CA GLU A 26 -4.38 4.62 7.82
C GLU A 26 -3.04 4.30 8.48
N ARG A 27 -1.94 4.17 7.72
CA ARG A 27 -0.60 4.03 8.29
C ARG A 27 -0.25 5.21 9.19
N VAL A 28 -0.58 6.43 8.77
CA VAL A 28 -0.38 7.65 9.57
C VAL A 28 -1.23 7.64 10.83
N ARG A 29 -2.47 7.15 10.75
CA ARG A 29 -3.33 6.97 11.93
C ARG A 29 -2.76 5.95 12.91
N LEU A 30 -2.34 4.78 12.41
CA LEU A 30 -1.82 3.67 13.21
C LEU A 30 -0.52 4.03 13.94
N GLN A 31 0.41 4.74 13.29
CA GLN A 31 1.63 5.20 13.97
C GLN A 31 1.39 6.21 15.10
N ASN A 32 0.23 6.89 15.09
CA ASN A 32 -0.13 7.88 16.10
C ASN A 32 -1.17 7.35 17.10
N SER A 33 -1.62 6.09 16.98
CA SER A 33 -2.68 5.57 17.85
C SER A 33 -2.21 5.18 19.24
N GLY A 34 -0.91 4.88 19.39
CA GLY A 34 -0.33 4.35 20.63
C GLY A 34 -0.66 2.87 20.89
N ASP A 35 -1.28 2.18 19.93
CA ASP A 35 -1.68 0.78 20.08
C ASP A 35 -0.61 -0.23 19.69
N TYR A 36 0.47 0.20 19.02
CA TYR A 36 1.50 -0.66 18.45
C TYR A 36 2.87 -0.33 19.02
N ASP A 37 3.65 -1.36 19.29
CA ASP A 37 4.99 -1.25 19.88
C ASP A 37 6.05 -0.96 18.81
N GLU A 38 5.90 -1.59 17.64
CA GLU A 38 6.87 -1.50 16.53
C GLU A 38 6.10 -1.40 15.20
N ILE A 39 6.53 -0.49 14.33
CA ILE A 39 5.89 -0.24 13.03
C ILE A 39 6.96 -0.21 11.95
N TYR A 40 6.86 -1.14 11.01
CA TYR A 40 7.77 -1.30 9.89
C TYR A 40 7.05 -0.98 8.58
N ILE A 41 7.64 -0.08 7.80
CA ILE A 41 7.13 0.36 6.50
C ILE A 41 8.19 0.07 5.43
N MET A 42 7.94 -0.98 4.66
CA MET A 42 8.88 -1.50 3.68
C MET A 42 8.74 -0.81 2.32
N ILE A 43 9.87 -0.52 1.70
CA ILE A 43 9.99 -0.29 0.26
C ILE A 43 10.46 -1.61 -0.36
N ALA A 44 9.52 -2.34 -0.95
CA ALA A 44 9.70 -3.72 -1.42
C ALA A 44 10.39 -3.79 -2.80
N ASP A 45 11.65 -3.37 -2.86
CA ASP A 45 12.42 -3.28 -4.10
C ASP A 45 12.79 -4.66 -4.69
N ALA A 46 13.15 -5.64 -3.86
CA ALA A 46 13.40 -7.00 -4.31
C ALA A 46 12.13 -7.64 -4.91
N GLN A 47 10.96 -7.42 -4.29
CA GLN A 47 9.68 -7.85 -4.86
C GLN A 47 9.35 -7.10 -6.16
N ALA A 48 9.70 -5.81 -6.29
CA ALA A 48 9.54 -5.07 -7.54
C ALA A 48 10.45 -5.56 -8.67
N LEU A 49 11.59 -6.18 -8.36
CA LEU A 49 12.45 -6.79 -9.38
C LEU A 49 11.83 -8.06 -9.97
N THR A 50 10.87 -8.70 -9.31
CA THR A 50 10.21 -9.91 -9.84
C THR A 50 9.50 -9.68 -11.18
N ASP A 51 9.04 -8.44 -11.42
CA ASP A 51 8.40 -8.00 -12.67
C ASP A 51 9.15 -6.86 -13.39
N ASN A 52 10.32 -6.46 -12.89
CA ASN A 52 11.17 -5.41 -13.48
C ASN A 52 12.65 -5.80 -13.53
N ALA A 53 12.96 -7.10 -13.58
CA ALA A 53 14.34 -7.59 -13.59
C ALA A 53 15.19 -7.02 -14.75
N GLU A 54 14.56 -6.74 -15.89
CA GLU A 54 15.22 -6.13 -17.06
C GLU A 54 15.33 -4.60 -16.97
N HIS A 55 14.75 -3.98 -15.93
CA HIS A 55 14.71 -2.54 -15.70
C HIS A 55 15.04 -2.15 -14.24
N PRO A 56 16.16 -2.61 -13.67
CA PRO A 56 16.51 -2.36 -12.27
C PRO A 56 16.69 -0.85 -11.96
N GLU A 57 17.06 -0.05 -12.95
CA GLU A 57 17.17 1.40 -12.84
C GLU A 57 15.83 2.06 -12.47
N LYS A 58 14.71 1.53 -12.97
CA LYS A 58 13.37 2.04 -12.63
C LYS A 58 13.06 1.78 -11.16
N VAL A 59 13.35 0.57 -10.68
CA VAL A 59 13.17 0.21 -9.27
C VAL A 59 13.98 1.15 -8.38
N ARG A 60 15.28 1.31 -8.68
CA ARG A 60 16.17 2.19 -7.92
C ARG A 60 15.70 3.64 -7.89
N GLN A 61 15.32 4.21 -9.04
CA GLN A 61 14.84 5.59 -9.13
C GLN A 61 13.55 5.82 -8.34
N ASN A 62 12.72 4.79 -8.19
CA ASN A 62 11.44 4.89 -7.53
C ASN A 62 11.50 4.73 -6.01
N ILE A 63 12.59 4.18 -5.45
CA ILE A 63 12.78 4.08 -3.99
C ILE A 63 12.64 5.46 -3.35
N ILE A 64 13.38 6.46 -3.86
CA ILE A 64 13.34 7.81 -3.31
C ILE A 64 11.98 8.48 -3.52
N GLN A 65 11.29 8.18 -4.63
CA GLN A 65 9.96 8.74 -4.89
C GLN A 65 8.93 8.25 -3.87
N VAL A 66 8.95 6.96 -3.55
CA VAL A 66 8.07 6.35 -2.54
C VAL A 66 8.41 6.87 -1.15
N ALA A 67 9.69 6.95 -0.79
CA ALA A 67 10.12 7.49 0.51
C ALA A 67 9.65 8.94 0.69
N LEU A 68 9.80 9.78 -0.34
CA LEU A 68 9.29 11.16 -0.33
C LEU A 68 7.77 11.20 -0.16
N ASP A 69 7.02 10.33 -0.83
CA ASP A 69 5.56 10.27 -0.68
C ASP A 69 5.14 9.82 0.73
N TYR A 70 5.83 8.84 1.33
CA TYR A 70 5.58 8.43 2.72
C TYR A 70 5.77 9.60 3.70
N LEU A 71 6.94 10.27 3.62
CA LEU A 71 7.27 11.39 4.49
C LEU A 71 6.33 12.59 4.26
N ALA A 72 5.96 12.85 3.00
CA ALA A 72 5.00 13.90 2.64
C ALA A 72 3.59 13.64 3.18
N CYS A 73 3.15 12.38 3.20
CA CYS A 73 1.88 11.99 3.82
C CYS A 73 1.89 12.10 5.35
N GLY A 74 3.06 12.23 5.97
CA GLY A 74 3.22 12.37 7.41
C GLY A 74 3.64 11.09 8.13
N ILE A 75 4.17 10.09 7.40
CA ILE A 75 4.92 9.00 8.04
C ILE A 75 6.13 9.61 8.74
N ASP A 76 6.25 9.32 10.03
CA ASP A 76 7.24 9.91 10.91
C ASP A 76 8.34 8.88 11.19
N PRO A 77 9.59 9.11 10.74
CA PRO A 77 10.69 8.16 10.92
C PRO A 77 11.11 7.99 12.39
N GLU A 78 10.68 8.89 13.29
CA GLU A 78 10.89 8.71 14.74
C GLU A 78 9.89 7.74 15.36
N LYS A 79 8.77 7.45 14.68
CA LYS A 79 7.70 6.55 15.14
C LYS A 79 7.62 5.25 14.35
N SER A 80 8.05 5.27 13.09
CA SER A 80 7.99 4.14 12.16
C SER A 80 9.34 3.89 11.52
N THR A 81 9.73 2.63 11.42
CA THR A 81 10.96 2.22 10.73
C THR A 81 10.67 2.10 9.23
N ILE A 82 11.19 3.03 8.42
CA ILE A 82 11.12 2.96 6.96
C ILE A 82 12.39 2.28 6.44
N PHE A 83 12.26 1.19 5.66
CA PHE A 83 13.43 0.43 5.22
C PHE A 83 13.30 -0.11 3.79
N ILE A 84 14.45 -0.49 3.22
CA ILE A 84 14.54 -1.08 1.87
C ILE A 84 14.65 -2.60 2.00
N GLN A 85 13.78 -3.35 1.31
CA GLN A 85 13.70 -4.81 1.43
C GLN A 85 15.02 -5.51 1.11
N SER A 86 15.69 -5.14 0.02
CA SER A 86 16.96 -5.78 -0.40
C SER A 86 18.13 -5.53 0.56
N MET A 87 18.01 -4.59 1.49
CA MET A 87 19.02 -4.30 2.52
C MET A 87 18.87 -5.21 3.76
N VAL A 88 17.91 -6.13 3.75
CA VAL A 88 17.67 -7.12 4.81
C VAL A 88 17.89 -8.52 4.22
N PRO A 89 19.14 -9.02 4.19
CA PRO A 89 19.49 -10.27 3.50
C PRO A 89 18.78 -11.51 4.08
N GLU A 90 18.40 -11.47 5.36
CA GLU A 90 17.68 -12.55 6.05
C GLU A 90 16.35 -12.89 5.37
N LEU A 91 15.69 -11.91 4.74
CA LEU A 91 14.43 -12.11 4.02
C LEU A 91 14.61 -13.11 2.87
N THR A 92 15.77 -13.09 2.20
CA THR A 92 16.09 -14.01 1.10
C THR A 92 16.28 -15.43 1.62
N GLU A 93 16.95 -15.60 2.76
CA GLU A 93 17.18 -16.89 3.38
C GLU A 93 15.88 -17.52 3.92
N LEU A 94 15.06 -16.73 4.63
CA LEU A 94 13.74 -17.17 5.08
C LEU A 94 12.85 -17.57 3.90
N THR A 95 12.87 -16.79 2.82
CA THR A 95 12.15 -17.13 1.59
C THR A 95 12.57 -18.50 1.07
N PHE A 96 13.88 -18.77 0.99
CA PHE A 96 14.39 -20.07 0.54
C PHE A 96 13.90 -21.23 1.41
N TYR A 97 13.91 -21.08 2.74
CA TYR A 97 13.39 -22.11 3.63
C TYR A 97 11.89 -22.34 3.42
N TYR A 98 11.11 -21.26 3.31
CA TYR A 98 9.66 -21.35 3.12
C TYR A 98 9.24 -21.95 1.78
N MET A 99 10.08 -21.86 0.74
CA MET A 99 9.83 -22.55 -0.53
C MET A 99 9.69 -24.07 -0.38
N ASN A 100 10.27 -24.67 0.67
CA ASN A 100 10.12 -26.11 0.97
C ASN A 100 8.79 -26.45 1.66
N LEU A 101 8.04 -25.45 2.14
CA LEU A 101 6.78 -25.62 2.87
C LEU A 101 5.55 -25.40 1.98
N VAL A 102 5.74 -24.89 0.76
CA VAL A 102 4.67 -24.55 -0.17
C VAL A 102 4.83 -25.31 -1.48
N THR A 103 3.75 -25.96 -1.93
CA THR A 103 3.76 -26.65 -3.22
C THR A 103 3.51 -25.70 -4.38
N VAL A 104 4.04 -26.01 -5.56
CA VAL A 104 3.76 -25.29 -6.82
C VAL A 104 2.24 -25.17 -7.06
N ALA A 105 1.49 -26.25 -6.85
CA ALA A 105 0.04 -26.27 -7.03
C ALA A 105 -0.70 -25.31 -6.08
N ARG A 106 -0.15 -25.02 -4.89
CA ARG A 106 -0.76 -24.05 -3.98
C ARG A 106 -0.56 -22.61 -4.47
N VAL A 107 0.62 -22.28 -4.96
CA VAL A 107 0.95 -20.97 -5.53
C VAL A 107 0.11 -20.72 -6.81
N GLN A 108 -0.01 -21.70 -7.71
CA GLN A 108 -0.84 -21.60 -8.92
C GLN A 108 -2.32 -21.30 -8.65
N ARG A 109 -2.83 -21.74 -7.50
CA ARG A 109 -4.21 -21.52 -7.08
C ARG A 109 -4.43 -20.19 -6.38
N ASN A 110 -3.37 -19.43 -6.08
CA ASN A 110 -3.51 -18.09 -5.49
C ASN A 110 -4.24 -17.17 -6.51
N PRO A 111 -5.45 -16.67 -6.18
CA PRO A 111 -6.26 -15.90 -7.13
C PRO A 111 -5.61 -14.56 -7.50
N THR A 112 -4.89 -13.92 -6.56
CA THR A 112 -4.21 -12.66 -6.81
C THR A 112 -3.05 -12.86 -7.80
N VAL A 113 -2.18 -13.85 -7.57
CA VAL A 113 -1.10 -14.21 -8.52
C VAL A 113 -1.68 -14.52 -9.91
N LYS A 114 -2.74 -15.35 -9.97
CA LYS A 114 -3.39 -15.70 -11.24
C LYS A 114 -3.94 -14.49 -11.99
N SER A 115 -4.51 -13.52 -11.25
CA SER A 115 -5.02 -12.29 -11.84
C SER A 115 -3.88 -11.42 -12.38
N GLU A 116 -2.77 -11.30 -11.65
CA GLU A 116 -1.63 -10.48 -12.07
C GLU A 116 -0.87 -11.08 -13.25
N ILE A 117 -0.71 -12.41 -13.32
CA ILE A 117 -0.15 -13.11 -14.48
C ILE A 117 -0.91 -12.73 -15.75
N LYS A 118 -2.25 -12.73 -15.68
CA LYS A 118 -3.11 -12.34 -16.81
C LYS A 118 -2.94 -10.86 -17.17
N MET A 119 -2.90 -9.98 -16.17
CA MET A 119 -2.76 -8.54 -16.40
C MET A 119 -1.41 -8.16 -17.03
N ARG A 120 -0.36 -8.92 -16.74
CA ARG A 120 1.00 -8.70 -17.26
C ARG A 120 1.28 -9.41 -18.57
N ASN A 121 0.31 -10.19 -19.06
CA ASN A 121 0.45 -11.00 -20.26
C ASN A 121 1.70 -11.90 -20.25
N PHE A 122 2.01 -12.51 -19.10
CA PHE A 122 3.14 -13.44 -19.01
C PHE A 122 2.89 -14.76 -19.75
N GLU A 123 1.63 -15.06 -20.08
CA GLU A 123 1.23 -16.34 -20.68
C GLU A 123 1.82 -17.53 -19.92
N ALA A 124 2.63 -18.37 -20.58
CA ALA A 124 3.36 -19.47 -19.96
C ALA A 124 4.77 -19.08 -19.47
N SER A 125 5.29 -17.92 -19.86
CA SER A 125 6.66 -17.47 -19.56
C SER A 125 6.70 -16.62 -18.28
N ILE A 126 6.26 -17.21 -17.17
CA ILE A 126 6.16 -16.52 -15.89
C ILE A 126 7.54 -16.54 -15.19
N PRO A 127 8.10 -15.38 -14.80
CA PRO A 127 9.32 -15.35 -14.00
C PRO A 127 9.16 -16.12 -12.69
N VAL A 128 10.11 -16.98 -12.34
CA VAL A 128 10.03 -17.81 -11.11
C VAL A 128 9.93 -16.93 -9.86
N GLY A 129 10.69 -15.84 -9.79
CA GLY A 129 10.60 -14.88 -8.69
C GLY A 129 9.21 -14.26 -8.57
N PHE A 130 8.56 -13.93 -9.69
CA PHE A 130 7.19 -13.43 -9.70
C PHE A 130 6.20 -14.52 -9.28
N PHE A 131 6.38 -15.74 -9.76
CA PHE A 131 5.52 -16.84 -9.36
C PHE A 131 5.61 -17.09 -7.84
N CYS A 132 6.81 -17.02 -7.26
CA CYS A 132 7.07 -17.31 -5.86
C CYS A 132 6.94 -16.11 -4.90
N TYR A 133 6.62 -14.89 -5.37
CA TYR A 133 6.58 -13.71 -4.49
C TYR A 133 5.65 -13.84 -3.27
N PRO A 134 4.53 -14.60 -3.28
CA PRO A 134 3.73 -14.78 -2.07
C PRO A 134 4.50 -15.44 -0.92
N ILE A 135 5.49 -16.28 -1.25
CA ILE A 135 6.35 -16.95 -0.28
C ILE A 135 7.36 -15.95 0.29
N SER A 136 7.95 -15.10 -0.55
CA SER A 136 8.83 -14.04 -0.06
C SER A 136 8.09 -12.99 0.77
N GLN A 137 6.84 -12.68 0.42
CA GLN A 137 6.00 -11.79 1.22
C GLN A 137 5.68 -12.38 2.60
N ALA A 138 5.54 -13.70 2.72
CA ALA A 138 5.42 -14.36 4.02
C ALA A 138 6.73 -14.28 4.82
N ALA A 139 7.89 -14.39 4.16
CA ALA A 139 9.20 -14.16 4.78
C ALA A 139 9.31 -12.73 5.31
N ASP A 140 8.90 -11.73 4.52
CA ASP A 140 8.83 -10.33 4.97
C ASP A 140 8.00 -10.23 6.26
N ILE A 141 6.75 -10.70 6.26
CA ILE A 141 5.83 -10.59 7.42
C ILE A 141 6.39 -11.27 8.68
N THR A 142 6.90 -12.49 8.53
CA THR A 142 7.31 -13.31 9.67
C THR A 142 8.66 -12.89 10.24
N ALA A 143 9.59 -12.36 9.43
CA ALA A 143 10.88 -11.85 9.88
C ALA A 143 10.74 -10.75 10.94
N PHE A 144 9.72 -9.90 10.82
CA PHE A 144 9.42 -8.85 11.79
C PHE A 144 8.47 -9.31 12.92
N ARG A 145 8.01 -10.57 12.89
CA ARG A 145 6.96 -11.10 13.78
C ARG A 145 5.72 -10.21 13.79
N ALA A 146 5.34 -9.73 12.60
CA ALA A 146 4.21 -8.84 12.47
C ALA A 146 2.92 -9.53 12.96
N THR A 147 2.29 -8.96 13.97
CA THR A 147 0.96 -9.39 14.44
C THR A 147 -0.15 -8.78 13.60
N THR A 148 0.17 -7.71 12.86
CA THR A 148 -0.80 -6.90 12.14
C THR A 148 -0.26 -6.45 10.79
N VAL A 149 -1.03 -6.68 9.73
CA VAL A 149 -0.64 -6.38 8.36
C VAL A 149 -1.74 -5.54 7.69
N PRO A 150 -1.62 -4.20 7.69
CA PRO A 150 -2.54 -3.30 6.98
C PRO A 150 -2.36 -3.42 5.46
N VAL A 151 -3.39 -3.91 4.77
CA VAL A 151 -3.40 -4.16 3.32
C VAL A 151 -4.80 -4.02 2.73
N GLY A 152 -4.90 -3.95 1.40
CA GLY A 152 -6.18 -4.02 0.69
C GLY A 152 -6.78 -5.43 0.62
N GLU A 153 -8.06 -5.54 0.27
CA GLU A 153 -8.76 -6.83 0.15
C GLU A 153 -8.11 -7.78 -0.87
N ASP A 154 -7.49 -7.26 -1.92
CA ASP A 154 -6.78 -8.03 -2.94
C ASP A 154 -5.56 -8.78 -2.38
N GLN A 155 -5.09 -8.40 -1.20
CA GLN A 155 -3.97 -9.05 -0.50
C GLN A 155 -4.41 -10.14 0.47
N MET A 156 -5.72 -10.31 0.74
CA MET A 156 -6.23 -11.39 1.61
C MET A 156 -5.67 -12.76 1.22
N PRO A 157 -5.63 -13.17 -0.07
CA PRO A 157 -5.10 -14.47 -0.45
C PRO A 157 -3.60 -14.64 -0.17
N MET A 158 -2.84 -13.53 -0.13
CA MET A 158 -1.43 -13.53 0.25
C MET A 158 -1.25 -13.75 1.74
N ILE A 159 -2.06 -13.08 2.56
CA ILE A 159 -2.02 -13.23 4.02
C ILE A 159 -2.46 -14.64 4.44
N GLU A 160 -3.47 -15.21 3.79
CA GLU A 160 -3.86 -16.60 4.03
C GLU A 160 -2.73 -17.58 3.69
N GLN A 161 -2.00 -17.34 2.60
CA GLN A 161 -0.82 -18.14 2.27
C GLN A 161 0.32 -17.97 3.30
N CYS A 162 0.50 -16.77 3.85
CA CYS A 162 1.43 -16.53 4.96
C CYS A 162 1.04 -17.33 6.20
N LYS A 163 -0.24 -17.33 6.59
CA LYS A 163 -0.74 -18.13 7.72
C LYS A 163 -0.53 -19.63 7.52
N GLU A 164 -0.77 -20.13 6.31
CA GLU A 164 -0.49 -21.54 5.97
C GLU A 164 1.00 -21.88 6.15
N ILE A 165 1.91 -20.99 5.75
CA ILE A 165 3.36 -21.15 5.95
C ILE A 165 3.69 -21.15 7.45
N VAL A 166 3.16 -20.20 8.22
CA VAL A 166 3.35 -20.11 9.68
C VAL A 166 2.90 -21.40 10.37
N HIS A 167 1.67 -21.85 10.09
CA HIS A 167 1.12 -23.08 10.66
C HIS A 167 1.96 -24.30 10.26
N LYS A 168 2.36 -24.39 8.98
CA LYS A 168 3.16 -25.51 8.50
C LYS A 168 4.54 -25.53 9.17
N PHE A 169 5.23 -24.39 9.22
CA PHE A 169 6.51 -24.24 9.90
C PHE A 169 6.40 -24.66 11.36
N ASN A 170 5.46 -24.06 12.10
CA ASN A 170 5.29 -24.32 13.53
C ASN A 170 4.92 -25.77 13.83
N SER A 171 4.15 -26.42 12.94
CA SER A 171 3.81 -27.85 13.09
C SER A 171 5.00 -28.80 12.88
N VAL A 172 5.99 -28.39 12.07
CA VAL A 172 7.15 -29.22 11.71
C VAL A 172 8.31 -28.97 12.66
N TYR A 173 8.57 -27.71 13.02
CA TYR A 173 9.78 -27.29 13.74
C TYR A 173 9.52 -26.80 15.17
N GLY A 174 8.25 -26.60 15.56
CA GLY A 174 7.85 -26.04 16.86
C GLY A 174 7.42 -24.57 16.77
N GLU A 175 6.70 -24.10 17.79
CA GLU A 175 6.12 -22.74 17.84
C GLU A 175 7.21 -21.65 17.79
N THR A 176 7.43 -21.08 16.61
CA THR A 176 8.52 -20.11 16.35
C THR A 176 8.01 -18.85 15.66
N LEU A 177 7.16 -19.01 14.64
CA LEU A 177 6.63 -17.93 13.82
C LEU A 177 5.29 -17.43 14.37
N THR A 178 5.04 -16.14 14.18
CA THR A 178 3.80 -15.45 14.61
C THR A 178 2.74 -15.45 13.51
N ASP A 179 1.49 -15.76 13.86
CA ASP A 179 0.34 -15.66 12.93
C ASP A 179 -0.11 -14.19 12.80
N PRO A 180 -0.08 -13.61 11.58
CA PRO A 180 -0.45 -12.22 11.36
C PRO A 180 -1.96 -12.03 11.19
N GLN A 181 -2.51 -10.95 11.74
CA GLN A 181 -3.88 -10.51 11.47
C GLN A 181 -3.91 -9.44 10.38
N ILE A 182 -4.89 -9.53 9.47
CA ILE A 182 -5.14 -8.52 8.44
C ILE A 182 -5.92 -7.34 9.02
N VAL A 183 -5.55 -6.12 8.62
CA VAL A 183 -6.34 -4.91 8.88
C VAL A 183 -6.74 -4.30 7.54
N LEU A 184 -8.03 -4.29 7.28
CA LEU A 184 -8.62 -3.65 6.10
C LEU A 184 -9.04 -2.20 6.44
N PRO A 185 -9.01 -1.28 5.46
CA PRO A 185 -9.56 0.06 5.64
C PRO A 185 -11.02 0.04 6.12
N SER A 186 -11.36 0.92 7.08
CA SER A 186 -12.71 1.01 7.63
C SER A 186 -13.72 1.65 6.67
N ASN A 187 -13.26 2.55 5.77
CA ASN A 187 -14.10 3.18 4.75
C ASN A 187 -14.10 2.35 3.46
N LYS A 188 -15.28 1.84 3.07
CA LYS A 188 -15.45 1.04 1.84
C LYS A 188 -15.09 1.80 0.56
N ALA A 189 -15.31 3.11 0.50
CA ALA A 189 -14.93 3.93 -0.66
C ALA A 189 -13.40 3.98 -0.83
N CYS A 190 -12.66 3.82 0.26
CA CYS A 190 -11.20 3.80 0.26
C CYS A 190 -10.59 2.47 -0.18
N LEU A 191 -11.38 1.37 -0.22
CA LEU A 191 -10.89 0.05 -0.64
C LEU A 191 -10.42 0.05 -2.10
N ARG A 192 -11.10 0.80 -2.97
CA ARG A 192 -10.76 0.85 -4.39
C ARG A 192 -11.24 2.14 -5.05
N LEU A 193 -10.43 3.19 -4.91
CA LEU A 193 -10.70 4.47 -5.55
C LEU A 193 -10.58 4.34 -7.09
N PRO A 194 -11.59 4.76 -7.87
CA PRO A 194 -11.56 4.65 -9.33
C PRO A 194 -10.59 5.64 -9.96
N GLY A 195 -10.20 5.39 -11.21
CA GLY A 195 -9.48 6.37 -12.01
C GLY A 195 -10.34 7.57 -12.38
N ILE A 196 -9.72 8.65 -12.82
CA ILE A 196 -10.46 9.85 -13.29
C ILE A 196 -11.37 9.55 -14.50
N ASP A 197 -11.13 8.45 -15.21
CA ASP A 197 -11.89 7.96 -16.36
C ASP A 197 -13.10 7.09 -15.97
N GLY A 198 -13.40 6.93 -14.67
CA GLY A 198 -14.51 6.12 -14.17
C GLY A 198 -14.26 4.61 -14.22
N LYS A 199 -13.08 4.16 -14.66
CA LYS A 199 -12.73 2.73 -14.65
C LYS A 199 -12.47 2.24 -13.23
N ALA A 200 -12.72 0.95 -13.02
CA ALA A 200 -12.66 0.29 -11.72
C ALA A 200 -11.31 0.35 -11.01
N LYS A 201 -10.19 0.73 -11.65
CA LYS A 201 -8.88 0.83 -10.99
C LYS A 201 -8.10 2.05 -11.50
N MET A 202 -7.64 2.86 -10.56
CA MET A 202 -6.58 3.84 -10.81
C MET A 202 -5.26 3.10 -11.06
N SER A 203 -4.59 3.38 -12.18
CA SER A 203 -3.30 2.79 -12.52
C SER A 203 -2.42 3.75 -13.30
N LYS A 204 -1.13 3.77 -12.96
CA LYS A 204 -0.10 4.57 -13.63
C LYS A 204 -0.07 4.29 -15.14
N SER A 205 -0.19 3.02 -15.53
CA SER A 205 -0.18 2.58 -16.92
C SER A 205 -1.38 3.05 -17.74
N LEU A 206 -2.50 3.34 -17.08
CA LEU A 206 -3.71 3.84 -17.74
C LEU A 206 -3.72 5.38 -17.85
N GLY A 207 -2.77 6.07 -17.23
CA GLY A 207 -2.70 7.53 -17.22
C GLY A 207 -3.87 8.20 -16.49
N ASN A 208 -4.62 7.47 -15.67
CA ASN A 208 -5.85 7.92 -15.02
C ASN A 208 -5.65 8.28 -13.52
N CYS A 209 -4.41 8.52 -13.09
CA CYS A 209 -4.04 8.83 -11.71
C CYS A 209 -4.05 10.34 -11.41
N ILE A 210 -4.39 10.70 -10.16
CA ILE A 210 -3.99 11.96 -9.53
C ILE A 210 -2.84 11.64 -8.55
N TYR A 211 -1.62 12.07 -8.86
CA TYR A 211 -0.46 11.82 -8.01
C TYR A 211 -0.46 12.75 -6.80
N LEU A 212 0.13 12.28 -5.69
CA LEU A 212 0.25 13.10 -4.47
C LEU A 212 1.13 14.34 -4.69
N SER A 213 2.07 14.22 -5.64
CA SER A 213 2.97 15.29 -6.04
C SER A 213 2.42 16.17 -7.18
N ASP A 214 1.18 15.99 -7.66
CA ASP A 214 0.66 16.79 -8.76
C ASP A 214 0.42 18.24 -8.31
N GLU A 215 0.92 19.22 -9.05
CA GLU A 215 0.65 20.65 -8.79
C GLU A 215 -0.85 20.98 -8.89
N ALA A 216 -1.26 22.07 -8.25
CA ALA A 216 -2.68 22.42 -8.06
C ALA A 216 -3.45 22.59 -9.37
N ASP A 217 -2.79 23.13 -10.39
CA ASP A 217 -3.34 23.30 -11.73
C ASP A 217 -3.53 21.96 -12.45
N VAL A 218 -2.62 21.00 -12.25
CA VAL A 218 -2.70 19.64 -12.78
C VAL A 218 -3.85 18.88 -12.12
N VAL A 219 -3.96 18.93 -10.79
CA VAL A 219 -5.09 18.32 -10.04
C VAL A 219 -6.41 18.90 -10.54
N LYS A 220 -6.52 20.23 -10.62
CA LYS A 220 -7.71 20.90 -11.14
C LYS A 220 -8.08 20.47 -12.54
N LYS A 221 -7.11 20.40 -13.45
CA LYS A 221 -7.35 19.93 -14.82
C LYS A 221 -7.90 18.50 -14.83
N LYS A 222 -7.31 17.60 -14.04
CA LYS A 222 -7.75 16.20 -13.92
C LYS A 222 -9.16 16.09 -13.35
N VAL A 223 -9.46 16.79 -12.25
CA VAL A 223 -10.78 16.82 -11.62
C VAL A 223 -11.85 17.34 -12.58
N MET A 224 -11.56 18.44 -13.28
CA MET A 224 -12.50 19.00 -14.25
C MET A 224 -12.76 18.03 -15.42
N SER A 225 -11.78 17.23 -15.81
CA SER A 225 -11.89 16.19 -16.84
C SER A 225 -12.48 14.85 -16.36
N MET A 226 -12.77 14.70 -15.06
CA MET A 226 -13.28 13.43 -14.53
C MET A 226 -14.57 13.02 -15.22
N PHE A 227 -14.70 11.72 -15.51
CA PHE A 227 -15.97 11.13 -15.89
C PHE A 227 -17.02 11.36 -14.79
N THR A 228 -18.30 11.48 -15.17
CA THR A 228 -19.42 11.66 -14.23
C THR A 228 -20.51 10.67 -14.56
N ASP A 229 -21.49 11.09 -15.36
CA ASP A 229 -22.63 10.31 -15.82
C ASP A 229 -22.88 10.64 -17.30
N PRO A 230 -22.87 9.67 -18.22
CA PRO A 230 -23.09 9.92 -19.64
C PRO A 230 -24.51 10.41 -19.94
N ASN A 231 -25.46 10.22 -19.02
CA ASN A 231 -26.86 10.62 -19.19
C ASN A 231 -27.17 11.99 -18.58
N HIS A 232 -26.27 12.58 -17.80
CA HIS A 232 -26.43 13.92 -17.22
C HIS A 232 -25.90 14.98 -18.19
N LEU A 233 -26.75 15.39 -19.15
CA LEU A 233 -26.36 16.25 -20.26
C LEU A 233 -26.55 17.74 -19.96
N ARG A 234 -27.54 18.09 -19.15
CA ARG A 234 -27.87 19.47 -18.76
C ARG A 234 -27.99 19.59 -17.25
N VAL A 235 -27.92 20.82 -16.74
CA VAL A 235 -27.96 21.09 -15.29
C VAL A 235 -29.28 20.64 -14.66
N GLU A 236 -30.38 20.80 -15.39
CA GLU A 236 -31.72 20.43 -14.98
C GLU A 236 -31.99 18.92 -14.99
N ASP A 237 -31.19 18.13 -15.69
CA ASP A 237 -31.38 16.68 -15.79
C ASP A 237 -31.05 16.01 -14.44
N PRO A 238 -31.74 14.93 -14.06
CA PRO A 238 -31.34 14.11 -12.91
C PRO A 238 -30.05 13.35 -13.24
N GLY A 239 -29.11 13.31 -12.30
CA GLY A 239 -27.83 12.61 -12.46
C GLY A 239 -27.69 11.36 -11.60
N GLN A 240 -26.86 10.41 -12.04
CA GLN A 240 -26.54 9.19 -11.29
C GLN A 240 -25.31 9.39 -10.38
N VAL A 241 -25.47 9.07 -9.08
CA VAL A 241 -24.37 9.07 -8.09
C VAL A 241 -23.63 7.74 -8.08
N GLU A 242 -24.34 6.62 -8.22
CA GLU A 242 -23.75 5.28 -8.24
C GLU A 242 -22.81 5.13 -9.44
N GLY A 243 -21.56 4.73 -9.19
CA GLY A 243 -20.54 4.60 -10.23
C GLY A 243 -19.92 5.92 -10.70
N ASN A 244 -20.39 7.07 -10.21
CA ASN A 244 -19.84 8.38 -10.56
C ASN A 244 -18.56 8.66 -9.75
N PRO A 245 -17.38 8.71 -10.39
CA PRO A 245 -16.11 8.82 -9.67
C PRO A 245 -15.97 10.14 -8.91
N VAL A 246 -16.67 11.21 -9.32
CA VAL A 246 -16.64 12.48 -8.57
C VAL A 246 -17.24 12.31 -7.18
N PHE A 247 -18.39 11.64 -7.07
CA PHE A 247 -19.01 11.37 -5.77
C PHE A 247 -18.24 10.32 -4.97
N ILE A 248 -17.67 9.31 -5.61
CA ILE A 248 -16.81 8.33 -4.93
C ILE A 248 -15.58 9.02 -4.31
N TYR A 249 -15.00 10.02 -4.98
CA TYR A 249 -13.91 10.81 -4.40
C TYR A 249 -14.40 11.71 -3.26
N LEU A 250 -15.57 12.32 -3.38
CA LEU A 250 -16.17 13.06 -2.28
C LEU A 250 -16.41 12.16 -1.06
N ASP A 251 -16.87 10.92 -1.25
CA ASP A 251 -17.03 9.94 -0.16
C ASP A 251 -15.71 9.54 0.51
N ALA A 252 -14.59 9.63 -0.22
CA ALA A 252 -13.27 9.27 0.31
C ALA A 252 -12.54 10.45 0.99
N PHE A 253 -12.78 11.68 0.54
CA PHE A 253 -11.99 12.86 0.95
C PHE A 253 -12.80 13.96 1.66
N CYS A 254 -14.11 14.02 1.46
CA CYS A 254 -14.91 15.10 2.02
C CYS A 254 -15.11 14.90 3.53
N LYS A 255 -14.95 15.98 4.28
CA LYS A 255 -15.29 16.07 5.70
C LYS A 255 -16.46 17.01 5.88
N ASP A 256 -17.26 16.83 6.93
CA ASP A 256 -18.45 17.66 7.18
C ASP A 256 -18.11 19.15 7.30
N GLU A 257 -16.96 19.47 7.89
CA GLU A 257 -16.44 20.84 8.03
C GLU A 257 -16.20 21.55 6.69
N TYR A 258 -15.94 20.82 5.59
CA TYR A 258 -15.69 21.40 4.28
C TYR A 258 -16.93 22.03 3.64
N PHE A 259 -18.14 21.66 4.08
CA PHE A 259 -19.36 22.26 3.54
C PHE A 259 -19.48 23.73 3.91
N ALA A 260 -19.23 24.08 5.17
CA ALA A 260 -19.30 25.47 5.63
C ALA A 260 -18.30 26.38 4.87
N GLU A 261 -17.11 25.87 4.58
CA GLU A 261 -16.04 26.65 3.95
C GLU A 261 -16.14 26.67 2.41
N PHE A 262 -16.35 25.51 1.79
CA PHE A 262 -16.21 25.36 0.35
C PHE A 262 -17.53 25.36 -0.41
N LEU A 263 -18.64 25.01 0.26
CA LEU A 263 -19.96 24.86 -0.34
C LEU A 263 -21.12 25.15 0.65
N PRO A 264 -21.24 26.38 1.21
CA PRO A 264 -22.12 26.71 2.35
C PRO A 264 -23.63 26.59 2.09
N GLY A 265 -24.04 26.20 0.87
CA GLY A 265 -25.44 25.97 0.51
C GLY A 265 -25.92 24.53 0.74
N TYR A 266 -25.09 23.67 1.32
CA TYR A 266 -25.42 22.29 1.70
C TYR A 266 -24.89 22.02 3.09
N GLN A 267 -25.59 21.18 3.84
CA GLN A 267 -25.20 20.79 5.19
C GLN A 267 -24.19 19.64 5.18
N ASN A 268 -24.34 18.71 4.23
CA ASN A 268 -23.52 17.52 4.12
C ASN A 268 -23.53 16.93 2.70
N LEU A 269 -22.81 15.82 2.52
CA LEU A 269 -22.66 15.16 1.23
C LEU A 269 -23.94 14.48 0.75
N ASP A 270 -24.78 13.99 1.66
CA ASP A 270 -26.04 13.34 1.30
C ASP A 270 -27.02 14.34 0.66
N GLU A 271 -27.14 15.54 1.21
CA GLU A 271 -27.95 16.62 0.61
C GLU A 271 -27.44 16.99 -0.80
N LEU A 272 -26.13 17.00 -1.00
CA LEU A 272 -25.52 17.26 -2.31
C LEU A 272 -25.86 16.16 -3.31
N LYS A 273 -25.80 14.89 -2.89
CA LYS A 273 -26.17 13.72 -3.70
C LYS A 273 -27.65 13.73 -4.06
N GLU A 274 -28.53 14.02 -3.10
CA GLU A 274 -29.97 14.13 -3.33
C GLU A 274 -30.30 15.22 -4.35
N HIS A 275 -29.64 16.38 -4.28
CA HIS A 275 -29.83 17.44 -5.27
C HIS A 275 -29.33 17.01 -6.66
N TYR A 276 -28.20 16.31 -6.75
CA TYR A 276 -27.71 15.79 -8.04
C TYR A 276 -28.70 14.79 -8.65
N GLN A 277 -29.26 13.89 -7.84
CA GLN A 277 -30.25 12.90 -8.29
C GLN A 277 -31.60 13.51 -8.68
N ARG A 278 -32.00 14.60 -8.03
CA ARG A 278 -33.23 15.34 -8.39
C ARG A 278 -33.08 16.14 -9.69
N GLY A 279 -31.86 16.55 -10.02
CA GLY A 279 -31.57 17.52 -11.07
C GLY A 279 -31.61 18.96 -10.58
N GLY A 280 -31.00 19.86 -11.36
CA GLY A 280 -30.76 21.26 -11.00
C GLY A 280 -29.33 21.55 -10.51
N LEU A 281 -28.44 20.55 -10.52
CA LEU A 281 -27.06 20.65 -10.04
C LEU A 281 -26.05 20.16 -11.10
N GLY A 282 -25.38 21.10 -11.77
CA GLY A 282 -24.41 20.76 -12.81
C GLY A 282 -23.08 20.20 -12.30
N ASP A 283 -22.48 19.29 -13.08
CA ASP A 283 -21.18 18.65 -12.82
C ASP A 283 -20.06 19.63 -12.48
N VAL A 284 -20.03 20.78 -13.15
CA VAL A 284 -19.00 21.80 -12.93
C VAL A 284 -19.00 22.29 -11.49
N LYS A 285 -20.19 22.41 -10.86
CA LYS A 285 -20.29 22.84 -9.46
C LYS A 285 -19.75 21.76 -8.53
N VAL A 286 -20.12 20.50 -8.74
CA VAL A 286 -19.65 19.35 -7.95
C VAL A 286 -18.14 19.15 -8.11
N LYS A 287 -17.62 19.21 -9.35
CA LYS A 287 -16.18 19.10 -9.65
C LYS A 287 -15.37 20.24 -9.03
N LYS A 288 -15.89 21.47 -9.04
CA LYS A 288 -15.24 22.60 -8.35
C LYS A 288 -15.17 22.39 -6.84
N PHE A 289 -16.22 21.82 -6.24
CA PHE A 289 -16.21 21.45 -4.83
C PHE A 289 -15.19 20.35 -4.55
N LEU A 290 -15.20 19.25 -5.32
CA LEU A 290 -14.21 18.18 -5.21
C LEU A 290 -12.77 18.72 -5.34
N ASN A 291 -12.52 19.64 -6.27
CA ASN A 291 -11.20 20.26 -6.40
C ASN A 291 -10.77 20.97 -5.12
N LYS A 292 -11.65 21.73 -4.46
CA LYS A 292 -11.32 22.38 -3.19
C LYS A 292 -11.03 21.36 -2.08
N VAL A 293 -11.85 20.31 -1.99
CA VAL A 293 -11.67 19.20 -1.04
C VAL A 293 -10.31 18.53 -1.23
N LEU A 294 -9.95 18.17 -2.46
CA LEU A 294 -8.65 17.57 -2.76
C LEU A 294 -7.48 18.53 -2.49
N GLU A 295 -7.65 19.82 -2.76
CA GLU A 295 -6.58 20.81 -2.51
C GLU A 295 -6.35 21.04 -1.00
N ALA A 296 -7.39 20.97 -0.17
CA ALA A 296 -7.25 21.02 1.29
C ALA A 296 -6.43 19.83 1.83
N GLU A 297 -6.57 18.65 1.20
CA GLU A 297 -5.82 17.45 1.58
C GLU A 297 -4.41 17.39 0.97
N LEU A 298 -4.29 17.67 -0.34
CA LEU A 298 -3.04 17.54 -1.09
C LEU A 298 -2.10 18.74 -0.92
N GLY A 299 -2.62 19.93 -0.61
CA GLY A 299 -1.82 21.14 -0.38
C GLY A 299 -0.72 20.92 0.66
N PRO A 300 -1.05 20.55 1.90
CA PRO A 300 -0.07 20.27 2.95
C PRO A 300 0.89 19.11 2.60
N ILE A 301 0.42 18.09 1.89
CA ILE A 301 1.25 16.96 1.43
C ILE A 301 2.31 17.47 0.44
N ARG A 302 1.92 18.28 -0.54
CA ARG A 302 2.85 18.85 -1.53
C ARG A 302 3.87 19.78 -0.89
N GLU A 303 3.49 20.58 0.09
CA GLU A 303 4.42 21.45 0.82
C GLU A 303 5.47 20.62 1.57
N ARG A 304 5.05 19.60 2.33
CA ARG A 304 5.99 18.69 3.00
C ARG A 304 6.88 17.95 2.01
N ARG A 305 6.33 17.52 0.88
CA ARG A 305 7.10 16.88 -0.18
C ARG A 305 8.19 17.79 -0.73
N LYS A 306 7.86 19.04 -1.07
CA LYS A 306 8.83 20.04 -1.56
C LYS A 306 9.93 20.32 -0.54
N MET A 307 9.61 20.30 0.75
CA MET A 307 10.59 20.41 1.83
C MET A 307 11.55 19.20 1.85
N TRP A 308 11.04 17.97 1.78
CA TRP A 308 11.88 16.77 1.74
C TRP A 308 12.70 16.63 0.45
N GLU A 309 12.20 17.13 -0.68
CA GLU A 309 12.94 17.18 -1.94
C GLU A 309 14.19 18.08 -1.87
N GLN A 310 14.24 19.03 -0.93
CA GLN A 310 15.44 19.83 -0.65
C GLN A 310 16.43 19.13 0.30
N ARG A 311 16.03 17.99 0.89
CA ARG A 311 16.75 17.25 1.94
C ARG A 311 16.93 15.78 1.56
N ILE A 312 17.17 15.51 0.27
CA ILE A 312 17.35 14.14 -0.24
C ILE A 312 18.41 13.34 0.52
N PRO A 313 19.59 13.89 0.90
CA PRO A 313 20.56 13.17 1.72
C PRO A 313 19.95 12.65 3.03
N ASP A 314 19.19 13.48 3.75
CA ASP A 314 18.53 13.09 4.99
C ASP A 314 17.51 11.95 4.77
N VAL A 315 16.80 11.94 3.63
CA VAL A 315 15.89 10.84 3.27
C VAL A 315 16.65 9.53 3.06
N TYR A 316 17.84 9.58 2.45
CA TYR A 316 18.71 8.41 2.34
C TYR A 316 19.22 7.94 3.70
N ASP A 317 19.60 8.85 4.58
CA ASP A 317 20.04 8.52 5.94
C ASP A 317 18.91 7.84 6.73
N ILE A 318 17.67 8.32 6.62
CA ILE A 318 16.48 7.69 7.20
C ILE A 318 16.34 6.24 6.70
N LEU A 319 16.41 6.02 5.39
CA LEU A 319 16.29 4.67 4.80
C LEU A 319 17.43 3.75 5.21
N HIS A 320 18.65 4.29 5.32
CA HIS A 320 19.83 3.52 5.71
C HIS A 320 19.75 3.09 7.18
N GLU A 321 19.45 4.01 8.09
CA GLU A 321 19.29 3.67 9.51
C GLU A 321 18.08 2.77 9.76
N GLY A 322 16.96 3.04 9.09
CA GLY A 322 15.80 2.15 9.17
C GLY A 322 16.08 0.75 8.65
N SER A 323 16.90 0.61 7.60
CA SER A 323 17.33 -0.70 7.09
C SER A 323 18.22 -1.47 8.07
N LYS A 324 19.13 -0.80 8.79
CA LYS A 324 19.93 -1.45 9.85
C LYS A 324 19.07 -1.95 11.01
N VAL A 325 18.08 -1.14 11.42
CA VAL A 325 17.12 -1.54 12.46
C VAL A 325 16.33 -2.76 12.00
N ALA A 326 15.89 -2.75 10.74
CA ALA A 326 15.14 -3.85 10.15
C ALA A 326 15.97 -5.14 9.99
N GLU A 327 17.22 -5.02 9.53
CA GLU A 327 18.20 -6.10 9.43
C GLU A 327 18.40 -6.78 10.78
N LYS A 328 18.70 -6.01 11.83
CA LYS A 328 18.88 -6.55 13.17
C LYS A 328 17.64 -7.32 13.65
N LYS A 329 16.44 -6.79 13.42
CA LYS A 329 15.19 -7.44 13.80
C LYS A 329 14.99 -8.77 13.05
N ALA A 330 15.25 -8.77 11.74
CA ALA A 330 15.12 -9.97 10.92
C ALA A 330 16.16 -11.04 11.30
N ALA A 331 17.38 -10.63 11.65
CA ALA A 331 18.45 -11.51 12.13
C ALA A 331 18.08 -12.23 13.43
N GLU A 332 17.44 -11.52 14.37
CA GLU A 332 16.90 -12.14 15.60
C GLU A 332 15.89 -13.25 15.25
N THR A 333 14.97 -13.01 14.33
CA THR A 333 14.00 -14.02 13.90
C THR A 333 14.63 -15.17 13.12
N LEU A 334 15.60 -14.90 12.25
CA LEU A 334 16.29 -15.93 11.48
C LEU A 334 17.08 -16.88 12.39
N ASN A 335 17.70 -16.36 13.46
CA ASN A 335 18.39 -17.20 14.44
C ASN A 335 17.44 -18.21 15.09
N ASP A 336 16.26 -17.76 15.56
CA ASP A 336 15.23 -18.64 16.12
C ASP A 336 14.72 -19.67 15.09
N VAL A 337 14.56 -19.25 13.83
CA VAL A 337 14.20 -20.15 12.72
C VAL A 337 15.27 -21.22 12.50
N ARG A 338 16.56 -20.85 12.48
CA ARG A 338 17.67 -21.79 12.32
C ARG A 338 17.76 -22.77 13.50
N GLU A 339 17.51 -22.31 14.73
CA GLU A 339 17.45 -23.17 15.92
C GLU A 339 16.29 -24.17 15.84
N ALA A 340 15.09 -23.71 15.44
CA ALA A 340 13.92 -24.56 15.26
C ALA A 340 14.16 -25.63 14.17
N MET A 341 14.83 -25.24 13.08
CA MET A 341 15.20 -26.11 11.98
C MET A 341 16.43 -27.01 12.27
N LYS A 342 17.07 -26.87 13.44
CA LYS A 342 18.29 -27.62 13.84
C LYS A 342 19.48 -27.40 12.91
N ILE A 343 19.62 -26.18 12.39
CA ILE A 343 20.73 -25.75 11.52
C ILE A 343 21.61 -24.67 12.15
N ASN A 344 21.48 -24.46 13.46
CA ASN A 344 22.34 -23.60 14.29
C ASN A 344 23.63 -24.36 14.71
N TYR A 345 24.41 -24.79 13.72
CA TYR A 345 25.54 -25.72 13.86
C TYR A 345 26.69 -25.29 14.78
N PHE A 346 26.68 -24.08 15.32
CA PHE A 346 27.78 -23.54 16.12
C PHE A 346 27.31 -22.91 17.44
N ASP A 347 26.01 -22.92 17.72
CA ASP A 347 25.42 -22.22 18.87
C ASP A 347 25.11 -23.14 20.07
N GLY A 348 25.58 -24.40 20.05
CA GLY A 348 25.37 -25.37 21.12
C GLY A 348 26.41 -26.51 21.17
N ASP A 349 26.42 -27.26 22.27
CA ASP A 349 27.25 -28.47 22.42
C ASP A 349 26.71 -29.55 21.48
N PHE A 350 27.44 -29.84 20.40
CA PHE A 350 27.24 -31.03 19.57
C PHE A 350 27.71 -32.28 20.31
N ALA A 351 27.07 -32.56 21.45
CA ALA A 351 27.07 -33.89 21.99
C ALA A 351 26.23 -34.74 21.03
N LEU A 352 26.92 -35.45 20.12
CA LEU A 352 26.37 -36.57 19.37
C LEU A 352 25.78 -37.56 20.37
N ASN A 353 24.47 -37.50 20.60
CA ASN A 353 23.71 -38.54 21.30
C ASN A 353 23.00 -39.41 20.27
#